data_AF-A0AAF0A295-F1
#
_entry.id   AF-A0AAF0A295-F1
#
_cell.length_a   1.000
_cell.length_b   1.000
_cell.length_c   1.000
_cell.angle_alpha   90.00
_cell.angle_beta   90.00
_cell.angle_gamma   90.00
#
_symmetry.space_group_name_H-M   'P 1'
#
loop_
_entity.id
_entity.type
_entity.pdbx_description
1 polymer ?
#
loop_
_entity_poly.entity_id
_entity_poly.type
_entity_poly.pdbx_seq_one_letter_code
_entity_poly.pdbx_strand_id
1 'polypeptide(L)'
;MKKHLGLLGVTLLSAAVFAHAKPVQAIAGPGLPEEPQKYPTLIISVDGILEGQDKEFYIKYLDYDLKSPRVEKKELLDLIKAHFASHPVTQNYEVVDFAPNARITNKDNDLYIAPEDGSVDFGNMSIQNYMLNGHVIIRPKVEAPITNPAKDVAFLYSLNFVDESGGSRKVFNAPIIEGTKPWEVGTQIDSKDLRQLAERVLNQYHGEYVLLDRESARVLHDNNRTATHLSWGAEYDYAIKERNIIKKVNSKTGIEEGASENNDILEEYYFVVKKDDLQNPKDNNHMVSIYYRDVATGEIVNKQTYNTPDNAENYGFNSIHFAYDNHKLFSNDVYNNNQHYVATGKFEENKESDHHYFNIDVVKYTENDDDTTKYEYKDGYNEERKLEYSYLHNDQSIPASNDKNQSTLLPLEK
;
A
#
# COMPACT_ATOMS: atom_id res chain seq x y z
N MET A 1 -14.98 -53.12 39.18
CA MET A 1 -13.81 -52.22 39.32
C MET A 1 -13.40 -51.79 37.91
N LYS A 2 -14.00 -50.75 37.30
CA LYS A 2 -13.78 -49.31 37.52
C LYS A 2 -12.28 -48.99 37.62
N LYS A 3 -11.56 -48.90 36.48
CA LYS A 3 -10.24 -48.24 36.38
C LYS A 3 -9.64 -48.12 34.96
N HIS A 4 -10.41 -47.97 33.86
CA HIS A 4 -9.78 -47.71 32.54
C HIS A 4 -10.45 -46.63 31.67
N LEU A 5 -11.46 -45.91 32.16
CA LEU A 5 -12.08 -44.80 31.42
C LEU A 5 -11.41 -43.43 31.66
N GLY A 6 -10.50 -43.32 32.64
CA GLY A 6 -9.86 -42.06 33.02
C GLY A 6 -8.60 -41.70 32.21
N LEU A 7 -8.03 -42.64 31.46
CA LEU A 7 -6.78 -42.41 30.71
C LEU A 7 -7.00 -42.00 29.24
N LEU A 8 -8.17 -42.31 28.68
CA LEU A 8 -8.56 -41.90 27.31
C LEU A 8 -9.13 -40.47 27.25
N GLY A 9 -9.60 -39.94 28.37
CA GLY A 9 -10.09 -38.55 28.45
C GLY A 9 -8.97 -37.51 28.55
N VAL A 10 -7.79 -37.88 29.07
CA VAL A 10 -6.66 -36.96 29.25
C VAL A 10 -5.82 -36.84 27.97
N THR A 11 -5.69 -37.92 27.18
CA THR A 11 -5.00 -37.86 25.88
C THR A 11 -5.82 -37.16 24.80
N LEU A 12 -7.17 -37.24 24.83
CA LEU A 12 -8.01 -36.48 23.90
C LEU A 12 -8.07 -34.97 24.21
N LEU A 13 -7.92 -34.57 25.47
CA LEU A 13 -7.85 -33.14 25.82
C LEU A 13 -6.50 -32.51 25.43
N SER A 14 -5.40 -33.26 25.42
CA SER A 14 -4.10 -32.75 24.96
C SER A 14 -4.06 -32.49 23.45
N ALA A 15 -4.84 -33.23 22.63
CA ALA A 15 -4.94 -32.98 21.20
C ALA A 15 -5.79 -31.74 20.87
N ALA A 16 -6.79 -31.40 21.69
CA ALA A 16 -7.65 -30.24 21.47
C ALA A 16 -6.99 -28.89 21.87
N VAL A 17 -5.98 -28.91 22.76
CA VAL A 17 -5.27 -27.70 23.20
C VAL A 17 -4.11 -27.32 22.25
N PHE A 18 -3.62 -28.25 21.42
CA PHE A 18 -2.57 -27.96 20.41
C PHE A 18 -3.08 -27.84 18.96
N ALA A 19 -4.38 -28.05 18.70
CA ALA A 19 -4.96 -28.00 17.35
C ALA A 19 -5.26 -26.59 16.80
N HIS A 20 -4.82 -25.52 17.49
CA HIS A 20 -4.94 -24.13 16.98
C HIS A 20 -3.61 -23.45 16.71
N ALA A 21 -2.50 -24.18 16.74
CA ALA A 21 -1.25 -23.66 16.17
C ALA A 21 -1.41 -23.64 14.64
N LYS A 22 -1.75 -22.48 14.07
CA LYS A 22 -1.49 -22.23 12.66
C LYS A 22 0.00 -22.49 12.44
N PRO A 23 0.39 -23.33 11.46
CA PRO A 23 1.79 -23.35 11.06
C PRO A 23 2.13 -21.96 10.54
N VAL A 24 2.91 -21.21 11.30
CA VAL A 24 3.68 -20.10 10.74
C VAL A 24 4.78 -20.79 9.95
N GLN A 25 4.51 -21.04 8.66
CA GLN A 25 5.59 -21.27 7.72
C GLN A 25 6.34 -19.94 7.60
N ALA A 26 7.39 -19.78 8.41
CA ALA A 26 8.43 -18.83 8.10
C ALA A 26 9.15 -19.38 6.86
N ILE A 27 8.76 -18.91 5.68
CA ILE A 27 9.62 -18.98 4.51
C ILE A 27 10.71 -17.93 4.77
N ALA A 28 11.77 -18.35 5.45
CA ALA A 28 13.00 -17.59 5.46
C ALA A 28 13.67 -17.82 4.09
N GLY A 29 13.35 -16.96 3.12
CA GLY A 29 14.29 -16.73 2.02
C GLY A 29 15.63 -16.23 2.60
N PRO A 30 16.74 -16.29 1.85
CA PRO A 30 17.96 -15.61 2.24
C PRO A 30 17.61 -14.12 2.37
N GLY A 31 17.37 -13.68 3.61
CA GLY A 31 17.19 -12.27 3.90
C GLY A 31 18.42 -11.55 3.37
N LEU A 32 18.19 -10.44 2.67
CA LEU A 32 19.23 -9.41 2.55
C LEU A 32 19.87 -9.27 3.94
N PRO A 33 21.21 -9.24 4.07
CA PRO A 33 21.84 -9.12 5.37
C PRO A 33 21.24 -7.89 6.05
N GLU A 34 20.45 -8.11 7.10
CA GLU A 34 19.95 -7.02 7.95
C GLU A 34 21.19 -6.26 8.38
N GLU A 35 21.30 -4.99 7.99
CA GLU A 35 22.41 -4.17 8.45
C GLU A 35 22.43 -4.25 9.98
N PRO A 36 23.59 -4.55 10.60
CA PRO A 36 23.65 -4.71 12.03
C PRO A 36 23.13 -3.43 12.69
N GLN A 37 22.15 -3.58 13.57
CA GLN A 37 21.50 -2.49 14.29
C GLN A 37 22.56 -1.56 14.89
N LYS A 38 22.63 -0.33 14.37
CA LYS A 38 23.68 0.64 14.73
C LYS A 38 23.43 1.35 16.05
N TYR A 39 22.16 1.49 16.42
CA TYR A 39 21.71 2.16 17.64
C TYR A 39 20.67 1.29 18.35
N PRO A 40 20.57 1.34 19.68
CA PRO A 40 19.42 0.76 20.37
C PRO A 40 18.13 1.39 19.84
N THR A 41 17.06 0.61 19.74
CA THR A 41 15.78 1.09 19.19
C THR A 41 14.71 1.04 20.27
N LEU A 42 13.91 2.10 20.39
CA LEU A 42 12.68 2.12 21.16
C LEU A 42 11.51 1.83 20.22
N ILE A 43 10.90 0.68 20.39
CA ILE A 43 9.65 0.30 19.72
C ILE A 43 8.51 0.95 20.49
N ILE A 44 7.76 1.83 19.84
CA ILE A 44 6.64 2.54 20.44
C ILE A 44 5.35 1.87 19.97
N SER A 45 4.71 1.15 20.89
CA SER A 45 3.48 0.38 20.70
C SER A 45 2.46 0.81 21.75
N VAL A 46 1.93 2.01 21.57
CA VAL A 46 0.88 2.59 22.44
C VAL A 46 -0.46 2.59 21.72
N ASP A 47 -1.54 2.56 22.49
CA ASP A 47 -2.91 2.78 22.00
C ASP A 47 -3.44 4.14 22.47
N GLY A 48 -4.34 4.75 21.70
CA GLY A 48 -4.99 6.00 22.09
C GLY A 48 -6.19 5.72 22.99
N ILE A 49 -6.29 6.37 24.15
CA ILE A 49 -7.49 6.36 25.00
C ILE A 49 -8.14 7.74 24.99
N LEU A 50 -9.43 7.78 24.63
CA LEU A 50 -10.16 9.04 24.55
C LEU A 50 -10.36 9.64 25.95
N GLU A 51 -10.03 10.92 26.12
CA GLU A 51 -10.11 11.62 27.40
C GLU A 51 -11.52 11.48 28.01
N GLY A 52 -11.60 10.88 29.21
CA GLY A 52 -12.85 10.64 29.92
C GLY A 52 -13.71 9.48 29.39
N GLN A 53 -13.20 8.65 28.47
CA GLN A 53 -13.89 7.47 27.96
C GLN A 53 -12.97 6.25 27.89
N ASP A 54 -13.53 5.06 28.10
CA ASP A 54 -12.80 3.78 27.94
C ASP A 54 -12.76 3.32 26.47
N LYS A 55 -12.68 4.26 25.52
CA LYS A 55 -12.62 3.96 24.09
C LYS A 55 -11.17 4.00 23.61
N GLU A 56 -10.70 2.85 23.15
CA GLU A 56 -9.35 2.66 22.62
C GLU A 56 -9.28 2.85 21.09
N PHE A 57 -8.15 3.37 20.64
CA PHE A 57 -7.78 3.56 19.24
C PHE A 57 -6.45 2.88 18.99
N TYR A 58 -6.47 1.81 18.20
CA TYR A 58 -5.24 1.11 17.85
C TYR A 58 -4.35 1.98 16.97
N ILE A 59 -3.06 2.02 17.30
CA ILE A 59 -2.05 2.76 16.55
C ILE A 59 -1.01 1.76 16.04
N LYS A 60 -0.59 1.92 14.79
CA LYS A 60 0.51 1.12 14.25
C LYS A 60 1.79 1.47 15.00
N TYR A 61 2.56 0.46 15.38
CA TYR A 61 3.84 0.65 16.04
C TYR A 61 4.79 1.52 15.19
N LEU A 62 5.67 2.26 15.85
CA LEU A 62 6.73 3.03 15.21
C LEU A 62 8.06 2.80 15.94
N ASP A 63 9.14 2.76 15.16
CA ASP A 63 10.48 2.52 15.67
C ASP A 63 11.23 3.85 15.79
N TYR A 64 11.92 4.04 16.92
CA TYR A 64 12.73 5.23 17.20
C TYR A 64 14.15 4.83 17.58
N ASP A 65 15.12 5.20 16.74
CA ASP A 65 16.54 5.00 17.04
C ASP A 65 16.98 5.92 18.18
N LEU A 66 17.37 5.32 19.30
CA LEU A 66 17.92 6.05 20.43
C LEU A 66 19.31 6.55 20.05
N LYS A 67 19.45 7.86 19.88
CA LYS A 67 20.73 8.54 19.60
C LYS A 67 21.37 9.16 20.84
N SER A 68 20.63 9.20 21.94
CA SER A 68 21.03 9.75 23.23
C SER A 68 20.63 8.76 24.33
N PRO A 69 21.42 8.64 25.41
CA PRO A 69 21.06 7.80 26.55
C PRO A 69 19.79 8.30 27.24
N ARG A 70 19.47 9.58 27.09
CA ARG A 70 18.29 10.20 27.67
C ARG A 70 17.34 10.70 26.59
N VAL A 71 16.07 10.36 26.73
CA VAL A 71 14.98 10.81 25.85
C VAL A 71 13.96 11.60 26.67
N GLU A 72 13.54 12.75 26.16
CA GLU A 72 12.58 13.61 26.83
C GLU A 72 11.13 13.17 26.55
N LYS A 73 10.24 13.27 27.54
CA LYS A 73 8.80 12.97 27.38
C LYS A 73 8.19 13.68 26.18
N LYS A 74 8.54 14.96 26.03
CA LYS A 74 8.07 15.80 24.93
C LYS A 74 8.46 15.25 23.57
N GLU A 75 9.68 14.73 23.43
CA GLU A 75 10.16 14.16 22.17
C GLU A 75 9.34 12.93 21.77
N LEU A 76 9.09 12.02 22.72
CA LEU A 76 8.24 10.85 22.48
C LEU A 76 6.80 11.26 22.13
N LEU A 77 6.23 12.22 22.85
CA LEU A 77 4.90 12.73 22.53
C LEU A 77 4.85 13.41 21.16
N ASP A 78 5.88 14.15 20.76
CA ASP A 78 5.93 14.85 19.47
C ASP A 78 6.07 13.85 18.30
N LEU A 79 6.80 12.75 18.48
CA LEU A 79 6.84 11.63 17.53
C LEU A 79 5.45 10.98 17.38
N ILE A 80 4.79 10.70 18.50
CA ILE A 80 3.45 10.10 18.48
C ILE A 80 2.44 11.08 17.85
N LYS A 81 2.50 12.38 18.16
CA LYS A 81 1.66 13.40 17.52
C LYS A 81 1.85 13.45 16.00
N ALA A 82 3.09 13.40 15.53
CA ALA A 82 3.39 13.40 14.10
C ALA A 82 2.81 12.14 13.41
N HIS A 83 2.90 10.98 14.07
CA HIS A 83 2.30 9.75 13.60
C HIS A 83 0.76 9.80 13.59
N PHE A 84 0.15 10.38 14.63
CA PHE A 84 -1.30 10.58 14.70
C PHE A 84 -1.81 11.49 13.58
N ALA A 85 -1.09 12.56 13.29
CA ALA A 85 -1.45 13.54 12.28
C ALA A 85 -1.37 12.98 10.85
N SER A 86 -0.53 11.96 10.59
CA SER A 86 -0.38 11.36 9.27
C SER A 86 -1.36 10.22 8.99
N HIS A 87 -2.01 9.65 10.01
CA HIS A 87 -2.88 8.49 9.86
C HIS A 87 -4.37 8.89 9.73
N PRO A 88 -5.09 8.43 8.67
CA PRO A 88 -6.46 8.88 8.38
C PRO A 88 -7.50 8.68 9.49
N VAL A 89 -7.30 7.68 10.36
CA VAL A 89 -8.22 7.34 11.47
C VAL A 89 -8.00 8.26 12.67
N THR A 90 -6.75 8.65 12.92
CA THR A 90 -6.35 9.37 14.14
C THR A 90 -6.12 10.87 13.92
N GLN A 91 -6.05 11.34 12.67
CA GLN A 91 -5.77 12.75 12.32
C GLN A 91 -6.74 13.78 12.92
N ASN A 92 -7.94 13.34 13.31
CA ASN A 92 -8.98 14.17 13.95
C ASN A 92 -8.83 14.28 15.46
N TYR A 93 -7.82 13.65 16.05
CA TYR A 93 -7.53 13.69 17.47
C TYR A 93 -6.19 14.39 17.72
N GLU A 94 -6.07 15.01 18.89
CA GLU A 94 -4.79 15.49 19.40
C GLU A 94 -4.33 14.65 20.58
N VAL A 95 -3.03 14.37 20.63
CA VAL A 95 -2.38 13.63 21.72
C VAL A 95 -2.05 14.62 22.83
N VAL A 96 -2.62 14.37 24.00
CA VAL A 96 -2.51 15.25 25.17
C VAL A 96 -1.29 14.87 26.00
N ASP A 97 -1.25 13.62 26.46
CA ASP A 97 -0.20 13.10 27.34
C ASP A 97 -0.17 11.56 27.32
N PHE A 98 0.80 10.94 27.99
CA PHE A 98 0.77 9.52 28.32
C PHE A 98 -0.26 9.22 29.40
N ALA A 99 -0.96 8.10 29.27
CA ALA A 99 -1.81 7.58 30.33
C ALA A 99 -0.95 6.98 31.47
N PRO A 100 -1.47 6.84 32.69
CA PRO A 100 -0.71 6.31 33.83
C PRO A 100 -0.15 4.89 33.65
N ASN A 101 -0.68 4.11 32.70
CA ASN A 101 -0.22 2.77 32.39
C ASN A 101 0.88 2.71 31.31
N ALA A 102 1.28 3.86 30.75
CA ALA A 102 2.38 3.95 29.81
C ALA A 102 3.69 3.61 30.50
N ARG A 103 4.47 2.69 29.92
CA ARG A 103 5.72 2.21 30.51
C ARG A 103 6.73 1.80 29.46
N ILE A 104 8.01 1.98 29.79
CA ILE A 104 9.13 1.54 28.96
C ILE A 104 9.80 0.34 29.60
N THR A 105 10.02 -0.69 28.80
CA THR A 105 10.67 -1.94 29.22
C THR A 105 11.79 -2.33 28.28
N ASN A 106 12.82 -3.04 28.76
CA ASN A 106 13.78 -3.73 27.88
C ASN A 106 13.26 -5.14 27.50
N LYS A 107 14.06 -5.89 26.74
CA LYS A 107 13.78 -7.28 26.37
C LYS A 107 13.53 -8.24 27.55
N ASP A 108 14.07 -7.91 28.74
CA ASP A 108 13.98 -8.71 29.96
C ASP A 108 12.78 -8.29 30.84
N ASN A 109 11.98 -7.33 30.37
CA ASN A 109 10.86 -6.68 31.06
C ASN A 109 11.25 -5.80 32.26
N ASP A 110 12.51 -5.36 32.35
CA ASP A 110 12.92 -4.38 33.35
C ASP A 110 12.28 -3.03 33.04
N LEU A 111 11.66 -2.42 34.06
CA LEU A 111 10.96 -1.14 33.94
C LEU A 111 11.92 0.05 34.03
N TYR A 112 11.84 0.95 33.06
CA TYR A 112 12.56 2.22 33.05
C TYR A 112 11.64 3.32 33.60
N ILE A 113 11.99 3.85 34.76
CA ILE A 113 11.18 4.82 35.50
C ILE A 113 11.62 6.23 35.15
N ALA A 114 10.66 7.06 34.73
CA ALA A 114 10.88 8.47 34.48
C ALA A 114 10.90 9.28 35.79
N PRO A 115 11.76 10.31 35.94
CA PRO A 115 11.63 11.31 37.00
C PRO A 115 10.42 12.23 36.74
N GLU A 116 10.21 13.23 37.61
CA GLU A 116 9.07 14.17 37.52
C GLU A 116 9.00 14.94 36.18
N ASP A 117 10.14 15.13 35.52
CA ASP A 117 10.21 15.77 34.19
C ASP A 117 9.72 14.86 33.04
N GLY A 118 9.48 13.58 33.33
CA GLY A 118 9.01 12.57 32.39
C GLY A 118 10.07 12.02 31.43
N SER A 119 11.31 12.49 31.54
CA SER A 119 12.43 11.98 30.75
C SER A 119 12.75 10.53 31.11
N VAL A 120 13.31 9.75 30.19
CA VAL A 120 13.76 8.38 30.47
C VAL A 120 15.24 8.28 30.14
N ASP A 121 16.01 7.82 31.11
CA ASP A 121 17.43 7.54 30.98
C ASP A 121 17.63 6.03 30.80
N PHE A 122 18.11 5.65 29.62
CA PHE A 122 18.46 4.29 29.23
C PHE A 122 19.87 3.90 29.68
N GLY A 123 20.61 4.83 30.30
CA GLY A 123 21.94 4.62 30.83
C GLY A 123 22.93 4.24 29.73
N ASN A 124 23.64 3.13 29.92
CA ASN A 124 24.58 2.65 28.92
C ASN A 124 23.80 2.01 27.77
N MET A 125 23.78 2.71 26.62
CA MET A 125 23.05 2.37 25.39
C MET A 125 23.53 1.06 24.74
N SER A 126 23.30 -0.08 25.41
CA SER A 126 23.53 -1.39 24.82
C SER A 126 22.62 -1.55 23.60
N ILE A 127 23.16 -2.08 22.51
CA ILE A 127 22.39 -2.37 21.29
C ILE A 127 21.34 -3.44 21.63
N GLN A 128 20.11 -2.99 21.85
CA GLN A 128 18.94 -3.81 22.16
C GLN A 128 17.67 -3.05 21.81
N ASN A 129 16.54 -3.76 21.84
CA ASN A 129 15.23 -3.17 21.69
C ASN A 129 14.61 -2.88 23.05
N TYR A 130 14.11 -1.66 23.19
CA TYR A 130 13.21 -1.23 24.25
C TYR A 130 11.78 -1.15 23.72
N MET A 131 10.80 -1.21 24.60
CA MET A 131 9.39 -1.20 24.25
C MET A 131 8.67 -0.16 25.12
N LEU A 132 8.08 0.86 24.50
CA LEU A 132 7.09 1.75 25.11
C LEU A 132 5.70 1.18 24.81
N ASN A 133 5.00 0.72 25.85
CA ASN A 133 3.64 0.20 25.75
C ASN A 133 2.68 0.93 26.71
N GLY A 134 1.39 0.63 26.60
CA GLY A 134 0.33 1.30 27.36
C GLY A 134 -0.43 2.28 26.48
N HIS A 135 -0.90 3.39 27.04
CA HIS A 135 -1.78 4.30 26.31
C HIS A 135 -1.27 5.74 26.28
N VAL A 136 -1.73 6.47 25.27
CA VAL A 136 -1.70 7.93 25.22
C VAL A 136 -3.11 8.47 25.35
N ILE A 137 -3.29 9.53 26.14
CA ILE A 137 -4.55 10.26 26.29
C ILE A 137 -4.72 11.12 25.04
N ILE A 138 -5.87 10.98 24.39
CA ILE A 138 -6.22 11.73 23.20
C ILE A 138 -7.55 12.42 23.39
N ARG A 139 -7.78 13.52 22.68
CA ARG A 139 -9.10 14.17 22.63
C ARG A 139 -9.42 14.64 21.22
N PRO A 140 -10.70 14.86 20.87
CA PRO A 140 -11.05 15.41 19.57
C PRO A 140 -10.33 16.75 19.38
N LYS A 141 -9.70 16.91 18.23
CA LYS A 141 -9.01 18.16 17.91
C LYS A 141 -10.04 19.29 17.89
N VAL A 142 -9.87 20.28 18.75
CA VAL A 142 -10.68 21.49 18.71
C VAL A 142 -10.05 22.43 17.69
N GLU A 143 -10.77 22.71 16.61
CA GLU A 143 -10.31 23.72 15.65
C GLU A 143 -10.24 25.08 16.34
N ALA A 144 -9.16 25.82 16.11
CA ALA A 144 -9.01 27.15 16.67
C ALA A 144 -10.19 28.03 16.23
N PRO A 145 -10.72 28.89 17.12
CA PRO A 145 -11.85 29.74 16.77
C PRO A 145 -11.50 30.63 15.58
N ILE A 146 -12.45 30.80 14.67
CA ILE A 146 -12.33 31.71 13.54
C ILE A 146 -12.49 33.15 14.07
N THR A 147 -11.44 33.94 13.99
CA THR A 147 -11.39 35.32 14.49
C THR A 147 -11.38 36.36 13.38
N ASN A 148 -10.97 35.97 12.17
CA ASN A 148 -10.97 36.82 10.98
C ASN A 148 -11.42 35.99 9.76
N PRO A 149 -12.74 35.81 9.58
CA PRO A 149 -13.28 34.86 8.61
C PRO A 149 -12.99 35.28 7.16
N ALA A 150 -12.62 34.29 6.35
CA ALA A 150 -12.57 34.43 4.89
C ALA A 150 -14.00 34.58 4.35
N LYS A 151 -14.16 35.47 3.37
CA LYS A 151 -15.44 35.65 2.65
C LYS A 151 -15.53 34.73 1.45
N ASP A 152 -14.41 34.58 0.76
CA ASP A 152 -14.30 33.84 -0.48
C ASP A 152 -13.04 32.97 -0.50
N VAL A 153 -13.10 31.91 -1.31
CA VAL A 153 -12.05 30.90 -1.47
C VAL A 153 -11.87 30.65 -2.97
N ALA A 154 -10.63 30.73 -3.47
CA ALA A 154 -10.33 30.33 -4.84
C ALA A 154 -10.52 28.82 -4.98
N PHE A 155 -11.20 28.36 -6.04
CA PHE A 155 -11.55 26.96 -6.20
C PHE A 155 -10.92 26.35 -7.45
N LEU A 156 -10.25 25.22 -7.26
CA LEU A 156 -9.63 24.41 -8.30
C LEU A 156 -10.27 23.02 -8.28
N TYR A 157 -10.52 22.46 -9.45
CA TYR A 157 -11.07 21.13 -9.60
C TYR A 157 -10.11 20.23 -10.39
N SER A 158 -9.63 19.18 -9.72
CA SER A 158 -8.74 18.17 -10.27
C SER A 158 -9.52 16.88 -10.49
N LEU A 159 -9.55 16.44 -11.75
CA LEU A 159 -10.28 15.27 -12.21
C LEU A 159 -9.32 14.19 -12.68
N ASN A 160 -9.49 12.98 -12.15
CA ASN A 160 -8.66 11.83 -12.46
C ASN A 160 -9.56 10.65 -12.87
N PHE A 161 -9.16 9.92 -13.91
CA PHE A 161 -9.89 8.79 -14.46
C PHE A 161 -9.07 7.51 -14.32
N VAL A 162 -9.65 6.49 -13.71
CA VAL A 162 -9.03 5.20 -13.47
C VAL A 162 -9.60 4.19 -14.46
N ASP A 163 -8.76 3.73 -15.38
CA ASP A 163 -9.11 2.75 -16.39
C ASP A 163 -9.28 1.36 -15.77
N GLU A 164 -10.48 0.81 -15.89
CA GLU A 164 -10.82 -0.57 -15.54
C GLU A 164 -10.80 -1.50 -16.78
N SER A 165 -10.39 -0.99 -17.94
CA SER A 165 -10.31 -1.75 -19.19
C SER A 165 -9.04 -2.62 -19.21
N GLY A 166 -9.20 -3.90 -18.87
CA GLY A 166 -8.10 -4.86 -18.81
C GLY A 166 -7.29 -4.77 -17.50
N GLY A 167 -6.65 -5.87 -17.11
CA GLY A 167 -6.13 -6.09 -15.75
C GLY A 167 -4.98 -5.19 -15.26
N SER A 168 -4.64 -4.09 -15.97
CA SER A 168 -3.65 -3.10 -15.54
C SER A 168 -4.33 -1.77 -15.23
N ARG A 169 -4.31 -1.35 -13.96
CA ARG A 169 -4.85 -0.06 -13.52
C ARG A 169 -4.06 1.10 -14.12
N LYS A 170 -4.66 1.85 -15.06
CA LYS A 170 -4.07 3.08 -15.63
C LYS A 170 -4.83 4.30 -15.12
N VAL A 171 -4.12 5.39 -14.85
CA VAL A 171 -4.73 6.65 -14.41
C VAL A 171 -4.46 7.74 -15.43
N PHE A 172 -5.52 8.42 -15.87
CA PHE A 172 -5.47 9.57 -16.75
C PHE A 172 -5.86 10.82 -15.97
N ASN A 173 -5.05 11.87 -16.09
CA ASN A 173 -5.33 13.13 -15.42
C ASN A 173 -5.93 14.10 -16.43
N ALA A 174 -7.07 14.69 -16.11
CA ALA A 174 -7.59 15.82 -16.86
C ALA A 174 -6.80 17.10 -16.50
N PRO A 175 -6.79 18.12 -17.38
CA PRO A 175 -6.29 19.43 -17.01
C PRO A 175 -7.02 19.96 -15.76
N ILE A 176 -6.29 20.65 -14.89
CA ILE A 176 -6.89 21.31 -13.72
C ILE A 176 -7.87 22.37 -14.22
N ILE A 177 -9.08 22.32 -13.66
CA ILE A 177 -10.17 23.23 -14.01
C ILE A 177 -10.22 24.33 -12.98
N GLU A 178 -10.00 25.57 -13.40
CA GLU A 178 -10.07 26.75 -12.53
C GLU A 178 -11.50 27.28 -12.46
N GLY A 179 -11.97 27.57 -11.25
CA GLY A 179 -13.22 28.31 -11.06
C GLY A 179 -13.09 29.72 -11.65
N THR A 180 -14.08 30.17 -12.42
CA THR A 180 -14.05 31.53 -13.01
C THR A 180 -14.15 32.66 -12.00
N LYS A 181 -14.63 32.35 -10.79
CA LYS A 181 -14.69 33.25 -9.65
C LYS A 181 -14.43 32.47 -8.36
N PRO A 182 -13.89 33.12 -7.32
CA PRO A 182 -13.88 32.57 -5.96
C PRO A 182 -15.28 32.21 -5.50
N TRP A 183 -15.39 31.16 -4.69
CA TRP A 183 -16.65 30.71 -4.10
C TRP A 183 -16.82 31.33 -2.72
N GLU A 184 -18.02 31.79 -2.41
CA GLU A 184 -18.32 32.30 -1.07
C GLU A 184 -18.30 31.15 -0.07
N VAL A 185 -17.76 31.42 1.12
CA VAL A 185 -17.79 30.46 2.22
C VAL A 185 -19.24 30.07 2.54
N GLY A 186 -19.47 28.76 2.74
CA GLY A 186 -20.81 28.18 2.94
C GLY A 186 -21.57 27.85 1.64
N THR A 187 -21.05 28.22 0.46
CA THR A 187 -21.64 27.81 -0.83
C THR A 187 -21.66 26.28 -0.92
N GLN A 188 -22.81 25.71 -1.28
CA GLN A 188 -22.97 24.28 -1.49
C GLN A 188 -22.44 23.86 -2.86
N ILE A 189 -21.69 22.77 -2.89
CA ILE A 189 -21.23 22.11 -4.11
C ILE A 189 -22.08 20.87 -4.32
N ASP A 190 -22.81 20.83 -5.44
CA ASP A 190 -23.58 19.65 -5.82
C ASP A 190 -22.69 18.67 -6.59
N SER A 191 -22.51 17.48 -6.01
CA SER A 191 -21.74 16.40 -6.62
C SER A 191 -22.33 15.88 -7.95
N LYS A 192 -23.61 16.16 -8.26
CA LYS A 192 -24.23 15.88 -9.58
C LYS A 192 -23.67 16.76 -10.67
N ASP A 193 -23.59 18.06 -10.41
CA ASP A 193 -23.06 19.04 -11.36
C ASP A 193 -21.59 18.73 -11.67
N LEU A 194 -20.84 18.32 -10.65
CA LEU A 194 -19.46 17.87 -10.78
C LEU A 194 -19.32 16.58 -11.59
N ARG A 195 -20.25 15.62 -11.42
CA ARG A 195 -20.28 14.41 -12.24
C ARG A 195 -20.57 14.74 -13.71
N GLN A 196 -21.55 15.60 -14.00
CA GLN A 196 -21.83 16.02 -15.37
C GLN A 196 -20.64 16.75 -16.00
N LEU A 197 -19.92 17.56 -15.23
CA LEU A 197 -18.67 18.17 -15.66
C LEU A 197 -17.60 17.11 -15.96
N ALA A 198 -17.43 16.12 -15.08
CA ALA A 198 -16.51 15.00 -15.27
C ALA A 198 -16.82 14.24 -16.57
N GLU A 199 -18.10 13.97 -16.86
CA GLU A 199 -18.54 13.32 -18.10
C GLU A 199 -18.23 14.15 -19.34
N ARG A 200 -18.43 15.48 -19.29
CA ARG A 200 -18.06 16.37 -20.41
C ARG A 200 -16.56 16.38 -20.66
N VAL A 201 -15.76 16.47 -19.60
CA VAL A 201 -14.29 16.46 -19.67
C VAL A 201 -13.79 15.11 -20.19
N LEU A 202 -14.34 14.00 -19.68
CA LEU A 202 -14.01 12.67 -20.17
C LEU A 202 -14.30 12.55 -21.66
N ASN A 203 -15.48 12.96 -22.11
CA ASN A 203 -15.84 12.90 -23.53
C ASN A 203 -14.96 13.79 -24.41
N GLN A 204 -14.47 14.93 -23.89
CA GLN A 204 -13.60 15.84 -24.62
C GLN A 204 -12.19 15.28 -24.82
N TYR A 205 -11.61 14.64 -23.80
CA TYR A 205 -10.21 14.18 -23.83
C TYR A 205 -10.05 12.68 -24.12
N HIS A 206 -11.07 11.89 -23.79
CA HIS A 206 -11.08 10.42 -23.79
C HIS A 206 -12.45 9.88 -24.23
N GLY A 207 -12.94 10.35 -25.38
CA GLY A 207 -14.30 10.06 -25.88
C GLY A 207 -14.60 8.59 -26.19
N GLU A 208 -13.60 7.71 -26.17
CA GLU A 208 -13.73 6.26 -26.26
C GLU A 208 -14.16 5.60 -24.93
N TYR A 209 -14.12 6.33 -23.81
CA TYR A 209 -14.50 5.85 -22.49
C TYR A 209 -15.91 6.28 -22.08
N VAL A 210 -16.45 5.59 -21.08
CA VAL A 210 -17.62 5.99 -20.29
C VAL A 210 -17.27 6.07 -18.81
N LEU A 211 -17.91 7.00 -18.12
CA LEU A 211 -17.78 7.16 -16.68
C LEU A 211 -18.63 6.10 -15.97
N LEU A 212 -18.04 5.38 -15.01
CA LEU A 212 -18.74 4.40 -14.18
C LEU A 212 -19.11 5.04 -12.84
N ASP A 213 -18.33 4.76 -11.80
CA ASP A 213 -18.53 5.23 -10.44
C ASP A 213 -17.39 6.10 -9.97
N ARG A 214 -17.67 6.92 -8.95
CA ARG A 214 -16.65 7.71 -8.27
C ARG A 214 -15.89 6.79 -7.31
N GLU A 215 -14.57 6.71 -7.48
CA GLU A 215 -13.68 6.00 -6.57
C GLU A 215 -13.52 6.79 -5.27
N SER A 216 -13.21 8.09 -5.38
CA SER A 216 -12.99 8.93 -4.21
C SER A 216 -13.18 10.41 -4.52
N ALA A 217 -13.46 11.19 -3.47
CA ALA A 217 -13.46 12.65 -3.50
C ALA A 217 -12.85 13.22 -2.23
N ARG A 218 -12.05 14.26 -2.36
CA ARG A 218 -11.53 15.03 -1.21
C ARG A 218 -11.30 16.48 -1.57
N VAL A 219 -11.41 17.37 -0.59
CA VAL A 219 -11.07 18.79 -0.74
C VAL A 219 -9.82 19.07 0.05
N LEU A 220 -8.79 19.56 -0.62
CA LEU A 220 -7.55 20.03 -0.01
C LEU A 220 -7.68 21.53 0.27
N HIS A 221 -7.47 21.92 1.51
CA HIS A 221 -7.61 23.30 1.96
C HIS A 221 -6.25 23.99 2.07
N ASP A 222 -6.13 25.16 1.46
CA ASP A 222 -5.05 26.13 1.59
C ASP A 222 -3.65 25.51 1.37
N ASN A 223 -3.38 25.07 0.14
CA ASN A 223 -2.16 24.34 -0.24
C ASN A 223 -1.95 23.04 0.55
N ASN A 224 -3.03 22.26 0.72
CA ASN A 224 -3.00 20.92 1.33
C ASN A 224 -2.57 20.90 2.82
N ARG A 225 -2.89 21.95 3.58
CA ARG A 225 -2.66 21.98 5.04
C ARG A 225 -3.61 21.06 5.79
N THR A 226 -4.82 20.90 5.27
CA THR A 226 -5.84 19.99 5.79
C THR A 226 -6.66 19.44 4.62
N ALA A 227 -7.23 18.25 4.78
CA ALA A 227 -8.08 17.63 3.78
C ALA A 227 -9.43 17.25 4.38
N THR A 228 -10.51 17.55 3.68
CA THR A 228 -11.84 16.99 3.97
C THR A 228 -12.08 15.82 3.02
N HIS A 229 -12.14 14.61 3.54
CA HIS A 229 -12.53 13.44 2.78
C HIS A 229 -14.05 13.39 2.66
N LEU A 230 -14.55 13.32 1.43
CA LEU A 230 -15.97 13.27 1.13
C LEU A 230 -16.44 11.81 1.11
N SER A 231 -17.74 11.60 1.29
CA SER A 231 -18.31 10.26 1.42
C SER A 231 -18.00 9.38 0.22
N TRP A 232 -17.66 8.12 0.50
CA TRP A 232 -17.42 7.09 -0.51
C TRP A 232 -18.76 6.60 -1.07
N GLY A 233 -18.88 6.55 -2.41
CA GLY A 233 -20.08 6.09 -3.10
C GLY A 233 -21.18 7.16 -3.22
N ALA A 234 -21.77 7.25 -4.42
CA ALA A 234 -22.83 8.19 -4.81
C ALA A 234 -22.62 9.66 -4.37
N GLU A 235 -23.70 10.44 -4.43
CA GLU A 235 -23.73 11.89 -4.22
C GLU A 235 -23.22 12.28 -2.82
N TYR A 236 -22.52 13.41 -2.74
CA TYR A 236 -22.16 14.07 -1.49
C TYR A 236 -22.64 15.52 -1.49
N ASP A 237 -22.84 16.05 -0.30
CA ASP A 237 -23.06 17.47 -0.04
C ASP A 237 -21.80 18.04 0.60
N TYR A 238 -21.18 19.03 -0.06
CA TYR A 238 -20.04 19.75 0.50
C TYR A 238 -20.32 21.24 0.49
N ALA A 239 -20.15 21.89 1.64
CA ALA A 239 -20.18 23.34 1.76
C ALA A 239 -18.76 23.87 1.86
N ILE A 240 -18.42 24.97 1.16
CA ILE A 240 -17.11 25.61 1.30
C ILE A 240 -16.85 25.92 2.78
N LYS A 241 -15.85 25.25 3.36
CA LYS A 241 -15.59 25.27 4.80
C LYS A 241 -15.16 26.65 5.29
N GLU A 242 -15.77 27.11 6.40
CA GLU A 242 -15.37 28.32 7.10
C GLU A 242 -13.92 28.25 7.61
N ARG A 243 -13.17 29.35 7.44
CA ARG A 243 -11.78 29.46 7.88
C ARG A 243 -11.34 30.91 8.03
N ASN A 244 -10.19 31.13 8.66
CA ASN A 244 -9.57 32.44 8.73
C ASN A 244 -8.94 32.86 7.39
N ILE A 245 -8.92 34.16 7.12
CA ILE A 245 -8.20 34.74 5.98
C ILE A 245 -6.71 34.40 6.08
N ILE A 246 -6.16 33.82 5.02
CA ILE A 246 -4.71 33.68 4.86
C ILE A 246 -4.22 34.90 4.10
N LYS A 247 -3.50 35.78 4.81
CA LYS A 247 -2.83 36.90 4.18
C LYS A 247 -1.50 36.44 3.63
N LYS A 248 -1.22 36.83 2.39
CA LYS A 248 0.11 36.69 1.83
C LYS A 248 1.08 37.56 2.63
N VAL A 249 2.16 36.96 3.11
CA VAL A 249 3.23 37.67 3.83
C VAL A 249 4.48 37.62 2.98
N ASN A 250 5.10 38.77 2.76
CA ASN A 250 6.39 38.83 2.08
C ASN A 250 7.44 38.12 2.94
N SER A 251 8.02 37.05 2.40
CA SER A 251 8.99 36.21 3.11
C SER A 251 10.28 36.93 3.50
N LYS A 252 10.60 38.07 2.88
CA LYS A 252 11.81 38.86 3.17
C LYS A 252 11.57 39.98 4.17
N THR A 253 10.39 40.59 4.16
CA THR A 253 10.08 41.77 5.00
C THR A 253 9.17 41.45 6.17
N GLY A 254 8.46 40.32 6.15
CA GLY A 254 7.44 39.97 7.13
C GLY A 254 6.18 40.82 7.04
N ILE A 255 6.05 41.67 6.01
CA ILE A 255 4.92 42.58 5.82
C ILE A 255 3.83 41.85 5.04
N GLU A 256 2.58 42.02 5.48
CA GLU A 256 1.39 41.52 4.78
C GLU A 256 1.24 42.25 3.42
N GLU A 257 1.18 41.50 2.33
CA GLU A 257 1.06 42.01 0.96
C GLU A 257 -0.25 41.53 0.30
N GLY A 258 -1.25 42.40 0.18
CA GLY A 258 -2.36 42.18 -0.77
C GLY A 258 -3.33 41.03 -0.44
N ALA A 259 -4.00 40.54 -1.48
CA ALA A 259 -5.21 39.70 -1.43
C ALA A 259 -5.03 38.35 -0.71
N SER A 260 -6.15 37.78 -0.25
CA SER A 260 -6.23 36.47 0.42
C SER A 260 -5.68 35.33 -0.44
N GLU A 261 -4.94 34.40 0.15
CA GLU A 261 -4.45 33.17 -0.51
C GLU A 261 -5.36 31.96 -0.31
N ASN A 262 -6.54 32.14 0.32
CA ASN A 262 -7.41 30.99 0.61
C ASN A 262 -7.80 30.27 -0.69
N ASN A 263 -7.53 28.97 -0.72
CA ASN A 263 -7.82 28.13 -1.86
C ASN A 263 -8.31 26.75 -1.44
N ASP A 264 -9.14 26.16 -2.29
CA ASP A 264 -9.56 24.77 -2.20
C ASP A 264 -9.22 24.07 -3.52
N ILE A 265 -8.66 22.87 -3.42
CA ILE A 265 -8.55 21.92 -4.54
C ILE A 265 -9.48 20.76 -4.26
N LEU A 266 -10.58 20.65 -5.00
CA LEU A 266 -11.40 19.46 -5.01
C LEU A 266 -10.75 18.43 -5.96
N GLU A 267 -10.39 17.27 -5.43
CA GLU A 267 -9.86 16.16 -6.19
C GLU A 267 -10.90 15.04 -6.25
N GLU A 268 -11.24 14.61 -7.47
CA GLU A 268 -12.10 13.46 -7.71
C GLU A 268 -11.40 12.41 -8.59
N TYR A 269 -11.67 11.14 -8.25
CA TYR A 269 -11.26 9.98 -9.02
C TYR A 269 -12.51 9.23 -9.47
N TYR A 270 -12.61 8.93 -10.76
CA TYR A 270 -13.69 8.14 -11.33
C TYR A 270 -13.17 6.90 -12.03
N PHE A 271 -13.83 5.77 -11.84
CA PHE A 271 -13.65 4.61 -12.69
C PHE A 271 -14.22 4.89 -14.08
N VAL A 272 -13.49 4.48 -15.10
CA VAL A 272 -13.89 4.58 -16.50
C VAL A 272 -13.62 3.25 -17.21
N VAL A 273 -14.42 2.97 -18.24
CA VAL A 273 -14.23 1.79 -19.08
C VAL A 273 -14.43 2.16 -20.54
N LYS A 274 -13.70 1.51 -21.45
CA LYS A 274 -13.91 1.68 -22.89
C LYS A 274 -15.33 1.27 -23.27
N LYS A 275 -15.95 2.04 -24.16
CA LYS A 275 -17.30 1.77 -24.68
C LYS A 275 -17.46 0.36 -25.25
N ASP A 276 -16.44 -0.12 -25.96
CA ASP A 276 -16.44 -1.44 -26.56
C ASP A 276 -16.40 -2.56 -25.51
N ASP A 277 -15.64 -2.36 -24.43
CA ASP A 277 -15.52 -3.31 -23.32
C ASP A 277 -16.76 -3.29 -22.41
N LEU A 278 -17.49 -2.17 -22.32
CA LEU A 278 -18.79 -2.13 -21.63
C LEU A 278 -19.86 -2.96 -22.37
N GLN A 279 -19.88 -2.88 -23.69
CA GLN A 279 -20.86 -3.58 -24.52
C GLN A 279 -20.53 -5.06 -24.70
N ASN A 280 -19.23 -5.38 -24.74
CA ASN A 280 -18.72 -6.73 -24.82
C ASN A 280 -17.62 -6.87 -23.77
N PRO A 281 -17.97 -7.15 -22.49
CA PRO A 281 -16.98 -7.37 -21.46
C PRO A 281 -16.09 -8.52 -21.90
N LYS A 282 -14.90 -8.18 -22.38
CA LYS A 282 -13.92 -9.17 -22.75
C LYS A 282 -13.40 -9.74 -21.44
N ASP A 283 -13.81 -10.96 -21.12
CA ASP A 283 -12.96 -11.78 -20.29
C ASP A 283 -11.69 -12.02 -21.12
N ASN A 284 -10.71 -11.12 -20.98
CA ASN A 284 -9.39 -11.26 -21.58
C ASN A 284 -8.61 -12.37 -20.87
N ASN A 285 -9.23 -13.09 -19.92
CA ASN A 285 -8.62 -14.27 -19.36
C ASN A 285 -8.74 -15.41 -20.35
N HIS A 286 -7.61 -16.08 -20.55
CA HIS A 286 -7.54 -17.32 -21.31
C HIS A 286 -7.13 -18.44 -20.36
N MET A 287 -7.54 -19.65 -20.69
CA MET A 287 -7.11 -20.81 -19.93
C MET A 287 -5.65 -21.12 -20.31
N VAL A 288 -4.76 -21.04 -19.34
CA VAL A 288 -3.34 -21.36 -19.51
C VAL A 288 -3.06 -22.67 -18.80
N SER A 289 -2.58 -23.70 -19.52
CA SER A 289 -2.15 -24.96 -18.92
C SER A 289 -0.66 -25.17 -19.07
N ILE A 290 0.00 -25.43 -17.96
CA ILE A 290 1.43 -25.67 -17.87
C ILE A 290 1.63 -27.12 -17.45
N TYR A 291 2.28 -27.90 -18.30
CA TYR A 291 2.63 -29.29 -18.08
C TYR A 291 4.12 -29.39 -17.84
N TYR A 292 4.52 -29.97 -16.72
CA TYR A 292 5.92 -30.23 -16.42
C TYR A 292 6.25 -31.65 -16.84
N ARG A 293 7.13 -31.79 -17.83
CA ARG A 293 7.50 -33.04 -18.50
C ARG A 293 8.89 -33.46 -18.06
N ASP A 294 9.03 -34.63 -17.46
CA ASP A 294 10.34 -35.18 -17.14
C ASP A 294 11.06 -35.57 -18.44
N VAL A 295 12.21 -34.95 -18.71
CA VAL A 295 12.99 -35.17 -19.94
C VAL A 295 13.46 -36.62 -20.06
N ALA A 296 13.72 -37.30 -18.94
CA ALA A 296 14.24 -38.67 -18.96
C ALA A 296 13.19 -39.71 -19.40
N THR A 297 11.92 -39.47 -19.04
CA THR A 297 10.82 -40.43 -19.21
C THR A 297 9.79 -39.98 -20.24
N GLY A 298 9.73 -38.67 -20.52
CA GLY A 298 8.66 -38.03 -21.30
C GLY A 298 7.33 -37.92 -20.55
N GLU A 299 7.25 -38.35 -19.30
CA GLU A 299 6.02 -38.32 -18.52
C GLU A 299 5.71 -36.91 -17.99
N ILE A 300 4.42 -36.57 -17.95
CA ILE A 300 3.97 -35.35 -17.29
C ILE A 300 3.95 -35.59 -15.78
N VAL A 301 4.88 -34.96 -15.07
CA VAL A 301 5.03 -35.09 -13.62
C VAL A 301 4.19 -34.09 -12.85
N ASN A 302 3.79 -32.97 -13.45
CA ASN A 302 2.87 -32.02 -12.82
C ASN A 302 2.08 -31.25 -13.88
N LYS A 303 0.87 -30.80 -13.52
CA LYS A 303 0.03 -29.94 -14.34
C LYS A 303 -0.53 -28.80 -13.49
N GLN A 304 -0.38 -27.58 -13.99
CA GLN A 304 -1.01 -26.38 -13.43
C GLN A 304 -1.92 -25.76 -14.48
N THR A 305 -3.05 -25.20 -14.04
CA THR A 305 -4.00 -24.50 -14.94
C THR A 305 -4.43 -23.19 -14.31
N TYR A 306 -4.35 -22.11 -15.07
CA TYR A 306 -4.65 -20.75 -14.66
C TYR A 306 -5.73 -20.16 -15.56
N ASN A 307 -6.58 -19.31 -14.99
CA ASN A 307 -7.43 -18.40 -15.75
C ASN A 307 -6.89 -16.99 -15.53
N THR A 308 -6.17 -16.46 -16.51
CA THR A 308 -5.37 -15.23 -16.36
C THR A 308 -5.44 -14.42 -17.64
N PRO A 309 -5.31 -13.07 -17.55
CA PRO A 309 -5.19 -12.24 -18.76
C PRO A 309 -4.06 -12.76 -19.65
N ASP A 310 -4.26 -12.77 -20.98
CA ASP A 310 -3.21 -13.08 -21.95
C ASP A 310 -2.20 -11.93 -22.02
N ASN A 311 -1.36 -11.83 -20.99
CA ASN A 311 -0.23 -10.92 -20.90
C ASN A 311 1.05 -11.72 -21.09
N ALA A 312 1.79 -11.42 -22.16
CA ALA A 312 3.08 -12.04 -22.43
C ALA A 312 4.08 -11.87 -21.27
N GLU A 313 3.94 -10.81 -20.47
CA GLU A 313 4.77 -10.60 -19.29
C GLU A 313 4.52 -11.65 -18.21
N ASN A 314 3.37 -12.33 -18.16
CA ASN A 314 3.12 -13.39 -17.17
C ASN A 314 3.76 -14.73 -17.56
N TYR A 315 4.13 -14.91 -18.83
CA TYR A 315 4.78 -16.14 -19.31
C TYR A 315 6.27 -16.08 -19.03
N GLY A 316 6.71 -16.82 -18.02
CA GLY A 316 8.10 -16.87 -17.59
C GLY A 316 8.21 -17.59 -16.26
N PHE A 317 9.43 -17.74 -15.77
CA PHE A 317 9.69 -18.45 -14.52
C PHE A 317 9.62 -17.52 -13.31
N ASN A 318 8.88 -17.95 -12.30
CA ASN A 318 8.81 -17.32 -11.00
C ASN A 318 10.06 -17.70 -10.21
N SER A 319 10.81 -16.68 -9.78
CA SER A 319 11.84 -16.83 -8.76
C SER A 319 11.26 -16.49 -7.40
N ILE A 320 11.31 -17.45 -6.48
CA ILE A 320 10.91 -17.25 -5.06
C ILE A 320 11.75 -16.17 -4.34
N HIS A 321 12.88 -15.75 -4.94
CA HIS A 321 13.78 -14.73 -4.38
C HIS A 321 13.46 -13.32 -4.87
N PHE A 322 12.82 -13.17 -6.04
CA PHE A 322 12.51 -11.87 -6.61
C PHE A 322 11.01 -11.65 -6.59
N ALA A 323 10.55 -10.79 -5.67
CA ALA A 323 9.14 -10.44 -5.56
C ALA A 323 8.55 -9.86 -6.87
N TYR A 324 9.40 -9.32 -7.75
CA TYR A 324 9.03 -8.86 -9.08
C TYR A 324 8.52 -10.00 -9.98
N ASP A 325 8.99 -11.24 -9.82
CA ASP A 325 8.64 -12.38 -10.68
C ASP A 325 7.38 -13.12 -10.19
N ASN A 326 6.71 -12.65 -9.14
CA ASN A 326 5.52 -13.31 -8.59
C ASN A 326 4.33 -13.37 -9.56
N HIS A 327 4.31 -12.51 -10.58
CA HIS A 327 3.31 -12.53 -11.65
C HIS A 327 3.59 -13.59 -12.72
N LYS A 328 4.80 -14.18 -12.72
CA LYS A 328 5.22 -15.22 -13.67
C LYS A 328 4.59 -16.57 -13.33
N LEU A 329 4.16 -17.31 -14.34
CA LEU A 329 3.36 -18.53 -14.16
C LEU A 329 4.17 -19.83 -14.06
N PHE A 330 5.41 -19.86 -14.55
CA PHE A 330 6.21 -21.09 -14.60
C PHE A 330 6.95 -21.29 -13.29
N SER A 331 6.89 -22.50 -12.73
CA SER A 331 7.62 -22.86 -11.51
C SER A 331 9.01 -23.42 -11.87
N ASN A 332 10.04 -22.93 -11.20
CA ASN A 332 11.39 -23.51 -11.30
C ASN A 332 11.54 -24.79 -10.46
N ASP A 333 10.81 -24.87 -9.35
CA ASP A 333 10.78 -26.01 -8.44
C ASP A 333 9.39 -26.70 -8.52
N VAL A 334 9.39 -27.99 -8.85
CA VAL A 334 8.19 -28.79 -9.09
C VAL A 334 8.22 -30.06 -8.25
N TYR A 335 7.20 -30.22 -7.39
CA TYR A 335 7.04 -31.43 -6.58
C TYR A 335 5.93 -32.33 -7.13
N ASN A 336 6.17 -33.64 -7.14
CA ASN A 336 5.16 -34.67 -7.37
C ASN A 336 5.46 -35.91 -6.52
N ASN A 337 4.51 -36.35 -5.68
CA ASN A 337 4.62 -37.59 -4.88
C ASN A 337 5.98 -37.74 -4.14
N ASN A 338 6.40 -36.70 -3.41
CA ASN A 338 7.69 -36.61 -2.70
C ASN A 338 8.94 -36.69 -3.57
N GLN A 339 8.80 -36.56 -4.89
CA GLN A 339 9.90 -36.38 -5.82
C GLN A 339 9.98 -34.91 -6.21
N HIS A 340 11.20 -34.40 -6.23
CA HIS A 340 11.53 -33.02 -6.57
C HIS A 340 12.10 -32.99 -7.99
N TYR A 341 11.63 -32.04 -8.79
CA TYR A 341 12.06 -31.78 -10.16
C TYR A 341 12.42 -30.31 -10.30
N VAL A 342 13.45 -30.02 -11.11
CA VAL A 342 13.88 -28.66 -11.43
C VAL A 342 13.66 -28.39 -12.91
N ALA A 343 13.18 -27.20 -13.24
CA ALA A 343 13.02 -26.76 -14.62
C ALA A 343 14.36 -26.66 -15.35
N THR A 344 14.38 -27.11 -16.61
CA THR A 344 15.57 -26.99 -17.47
C THR A 344 15.66 -25.63 -18.17
N GLY A 345 14.58 -24.84 -18.14
CA GLY A 345 14.43 -23.59 -18.89
C GLY A 345 13.95 -23.78 -20.32
N LYS A 346 13.85 -25.03 -20.80
CA LYS A 346 13.24 -25.36 -22.10
C LYS A 346 11.74 -25.51 -21.95
N PHE A 347 11.00 -24.91 -22.87
CA PHE A 347 9.56 -25.10 -22.97
C PHE A 347 9.09 -25.10 -24.42
N GLU A 348 7.97 -25.77 -24.65
CA GLU A 348 7.21 -25.69 -25.89
C GLU A 348 5.93 -24.91 -25.63
N GLU A 349 5.66 -23.93 -26.49
CA GLU A 349 4.45 -23.12 -26.47
C GLU A 349 3.51 -23.58 -27.58
N ASN A 350 2.23 -23.78 -27.25
CA ASN A 350 1.18 -24.05 -28.23
C ASN A 350 -0.05 -23.19 -27.90
N LYS A 351 -0.50 -22.39 -28.86
CA LYS A 351 -1.65 -21.50 -28.69
C LYS A 351 -2.84 -21.96 -29.53
N GLU A 352 -3.94 -22.29 -28.86
CA GLU A 352 -5.26 -22.46 -29.47
C GLU A 352 -6.10 -21.19 -29.22
N SER A 353 -7.26 -21.06 -29.88
CA SER A 353 -8.06 -19.83 -29.91
C SER A 353 -8.43 -19.27 -28.53
N ASP A 354 -8.65 -20.14 -27.55
CA ASP A 354 -9.15 -19.85 -26.21
C ASP A 354 -8.28 -20.50 -25.10
N HIS A 355 -7.25 -21.25 -25.49
CA HIS A 355 -6.41 -21.99 -24.57
C HIS A 355 -4.93 -21.90 -24.95
N HIS A 356 -4.08 -21.56 -23.98
CA HIS A 356 -2.64 -21.51 -24.12
C HIS A 356 -1.98 -22.68 -23.38
N TYR A 357 -1.12 -23.44 -24.04
CA TYR A 357 -0.44 -24.59 -23.47
C TYR A 357 1.07 -24.38 -23.46
N PHE A 358 1.69 -24.75 -22.33
CA PHE A 358 3.14 -24.79 -22.18
C PHE A 358 3.55 -26.19 -21.71
N ASN A 359 4.49 -26.83 -22.40
CA ASN A 359 5.20 -28.01 -21.90
C ASN A 359 6.57 -27.56 -21.42
N ILE A 360 6.83 -27.61 -20.12
CA ILE A 360 8.10 -27.25 -19.51
C ILE A 360 8.88 -28.51 -19.24
N ASP A 361 10.09 -28.58 -19.79
CA ASP A 361 10.99 -29.70 -19.56
C ASP A 361 11.62 -29.57 -18.17
N VAL A 362 11.46 -30.60 -17.35
CA VAL A 362 12.02 -30.70 -16.01
C VAL A 362 12.91 -31.94 -15.88
N VAL A 363 13.80 -31.92 -14.91
CA VAL A 363 14.71 -33.02 -14.59
C VAL A 363 14.63 -33.35 -13.11
N LYS A 364 14.69 -34.64 -12.79
CA LYS A 364 14.66 -35.07 -11.40
C LYS A 364 15.86 -34.52 -10.63
N TYR A 365 15.57 -33.90 -9.48
CA TYR A 365 16.56 -33.42 -8.54
C TYR A 365 17.13 -34.60 -7.75
N THR A 366 18.45 -34.62 -7.57
CA THR A 366 19.16 -35.64 -6.80
C THR A 366 19.99 -34.99 -5.71
N GLU A 367 20.27 -35.72 -4.62
CA GLU A 367 21.05 -35.22 -3.47
C GLU A 367 22.49 -34.80 -3.82
N ASN A 368 22.98 -35.14 -5.01
CA ASN A 368 24.30 -34.74 -5.52
C ASN A 368 24.27 -33.41 -6.29
N ASP A 369 23.09 -32.85 -6.54
CA ASP A 369 22.92 -31.56 -7.22
C ASP A 369 23.11 -30.44 -6.18
N ASP A 370 24.02 -29.48 -6.43
CA ASP A 370 24.33 -28.39 -5.49
C ASP A 370 23.06 -27.60 -5.12
N ASP A 371 22.93 -27.08 -3.90
CA ASP A 371 21.73 -26.34 -3.47
C ASP A 371 21.45 -25.14 -4.39
N THR A 372 22.49 -24.58 -5.02
CA THR A 372 22.41 -23.53 -6.05
C THR A 372 21.68 -23.97 -7.33
N THR A 373 21.74 -25.26 -7.69
CA THR A 373 21.01 -25.83 -8.86
C THR A 373 19.51 -25.96 -8.65
N LYS A 374 19.01 -25.73 -7.42
CA LYS A 374 17.56 -25.54 -7.18
C LYS A 374 17.09 -24.16 -7.66
N TYR A 375 18.02 -23.23 -7.85
CA TYR A 375 17.75 -21.81 -8.07
C TYR A 375 18.23 -21.32 -9.45
N GLU A 376 19.03 -22.13 -10.15
CA GLU A 376 19.51 -21.87 -11.51
C GLU A 376 19.20 -23.07 -12.41
N TYR A 377 18.78 -22.81 -13.66
CA TYR A 377 18.46 -23.85 -14.64
C TYR A 377 19.60 -24.86 -14.77
N LYS A 378 19.28 -26.16 -14.65
CA LYS A 378 20.27 -27.25 -14.62
C LYS A 378 21.11 -27.38 -15.89
N ASP A 379 20.68 -26.75 -16.99
CA ASP A 379 21.28 -26.88 -18.32
C ASP A 379 22.08 -25.63 -18.75
N GLY A 380 22.66 -24.89 -17.79
CA GLY A 380 23.78 -23.97 -17.98
C GLY A 380 23.78 -23.23 -19.33
N TYR A 381 23.04 -22.12 -19.40
CA TYR A 381 22.97 -21.31 -20.62
C TYR A 381 24.35 -21.05 -21.23
N ASN A 382 24.55 -21.45 -22.49
CA ASN A 382 25.56 -20.79 -23.29
C ASN A 382 25.10 -19.35 -23.57
N GLU A 383 26.05 -18.41 -23.65
CA GLU A 383 25.76 -16.97 -23.81
C GLU A 383 24.89 -16.66 -25.04
N GLU A 384 24.98 -17.48 -26.09
CA GLU A 384 24.20 -17.35 -27.32
C GLU A 384 22.69 -17.57 -27.09
N ARG A 385 22.33 -18.54 -26.24
CA ARG A 385 20.93 -18.84 -25.88
C ARG A 385 20.36 -17.91 -24.81
N LYS A 386 21.22 -17.34 -23.95
CA LYS A 386 20.84 -16.27 -23.02
C LYS A 386 20.32 -15.04 -23.77
N LEU A 387 20.94 -14.72 -24.90
CA LEU A 387 20.50 -13.64 -25.80
C LEU A 387 19.16 -13.97 -26.49
N GLU A 388 18.94 -15.21 -26.90
CA GLU A 388 17.70 -15.66 -27.57
C GLU A 388 16.45 -15.51 -26.68
N TYR A 389 16.57 -15.80 -25.39
CA TYR A 389 15.49 -15.71 -24.40
C TYR A 389 15.58 -14.48 -23.50
N SER A 390 16.45 -13.53 -23.83
CA SER A 390 16.68 -12.31 -23.05
C SER A 390 15.43 -11.46 -22.88
N TYR A 391 14.41 -11.61 -23.72
CA TYR A 391 13.12 -10.92 -23.58
C TYR A 391 12.26 -11.45 -22.41
N LEU A 392 12.54 -12.65 -21.90
CA LEU A 392 11.90 -13.21 -20.70
C LEU A 392 12.55 -12.69 -19.41
N HIS A 393 13.68 -12.01 -19.52
CA HIS A 393 14.40 -11.35 -18.43
C HIS A 393 14.27 -9.86 -18.71
N ASN A 394 13.75 -9.07 -17.78
CA ASN A 394 13.56 -7.63 -18.01
C ASN A 394 14.90 -6.86 -17.98
N ASP A 395 15.90 -7.33 -18.72
CA ASP A 395 17.24 -6.74 -18.85
C ASP A 395 17.29 -5.62 -19.90
N GLN A 396 16.13 -5.17 -20.40
CA GLN A 396 16.07 -3.92 -21.13
C GLN A 396 16.18 -2.75 -20.14
N SER A 397 17.36 -2.14 -20.13
CA SER A 397 17.64 -0.83 -19.54
C SER A 397 16.44 0.11 -19.68
N ILE A 398 15.92 0.59 -18.55
CA ILE A 398 14.85 1.58 -18.43
C ILE A 398 15.14 2.77 -19.35
N PRO A 399 14.31 3.06 -20.36
CA PRO A 399 14.41 4.31 -21.08
C PRO A 399 14.02 5.44 -20.13
N ALA A 400 14.89 6.43 -19.96
CA ALA A 400 14.61 7.64 -19.18
C ALA A 400 13.30 8.30 -19.65
N SER A 401 12.33 8.47 -18.73
CA SER A 401 11.08 9.15 -19.04
C SER A 401 11.36 10.61 -19.40
N ASN A 402 11.05 10.98 -20.65
CA ASN A 402 11.02 12.38 -21.05
C ASN A 402 9.74 13.03 -20.50
N ASP A 403 9.88 13.77 -19.41
CA ASP A 403 8.89 14.71 -18.89
C ASP A 403 8.69 15.87 -19.87
N LYS A 404 7.62 15.84 -20.67
CA LYS A 404 7.00 17.03 -21.25
C LYS A 404 5.50 16.82 -21.51
N ASN A 405 4.68 16.86 -20.47
CA ASN A 405 3.26 17.18 -20.62
C ASN A 405 3.04 18.65 -20.27
N GLN A 406 2.92 19.49 -21.30
CA GLN A 406 2.47 20.88 -21.18
C GLN A 406 0.98 20.89 -20.91
N SER A 407 0.59 21.43 -19.75
CA SER A 407 -0.80 21.63 -19.35
C SER A 407 -1.40 22.83 -20.08
N THR A 408 -2.46 22.61 -20.86
CA THR A 408 -3.30 23.66 -21.44
C THR A 408 -4.53 23.88 -20.55
N LEU A 409 -4.71 25.11 -20.06
CA LEU A 409 -5.81 25.54 -19.19
C LEU A 409 -7.05 25.88 -20.01
N LEU A 410 -8.25 25.55 -19.52
CA LEU A 410 -9.53 25.99 -20.09
C LEU A 410 -10.38 26.72 -19.05
N PRO A 411 -11.01 27.85 -19.40
CA PRO A 411 -11.98 28.53 -18.55
C PRO A 411 -13.38 27.90 -18.65
N LEU A 412 -14.11 27.88 -17.53
CA LEU A 412 -15.53 27.54 -17.46
C LEU A 412 -16.41 28.67 -18.04
N GLU A 413 -17.14 28.45 -19.13
CA GLU A 413 -18.31 29.26 -19.45
C GLU A 413 -19.60 28.54 -18.99
N LYS A 414 -20.52 29.32 -18.42
CA LYS A 414 -21.85 28.88 -17.98
C LYS A 414 -22.79 28.65 -19.16
#